data_AF-A0A3S0Z5B4-F1
#
_entry.id   AF-A0A3S0Z5B4-F1
#
_cell.length_a   1.000
_cell.length_b   1.000
_cell.length_c   1.000
_cell.angle_alpha   90.00
_cell.angle_beta   90.00
_cell.angle_gamma   90.00
#
_symmetry.space_group_name_H-M   'P 1'
#
loop_
_entity.id
_entity.type
_entity.pdbx_description
1 polymer ?
#
loop_
_entity_poly.entity_id
_entity_poly.type
_entity_poly.pdbx_seq_one_letter_code
_entity_poly.pdbx_strand_id
1 'polypeptide(L)'
;MNDSNQEGQGSPRAGVAVPEVLAIVSAEVRMLSDTAGDLQDLIGNLVVAGAFGGSQSLYQLQSLDRLCQSLNAVADFLAGVASGSSVEWKVDVSNAARAVKLADVCDRLTGRTAGDESSGDLTGEFDDFENWPMTG
;
A
#
# COMPACT_ATOMS: atom_id res chain seq x y z
N MET A 1 -44.50 26.63 -18.66
CA MET A 1 -44.30 25.20 -18.39
C MET A 1 -43.06 24.79 -19.17
N ASN A 2 -41.86 24.99 -18.60
CA ASN A 2 -41.15 24.05 -17.74
C ASN A 2 -40.90 22.72 -18.46
N ASP A 3 -39.69 22.53 -18.96
CA ASP A 3 -38.89 21.38 -18.56
C ASP A 3 -37.41 21.71 -18.72
N SER A 4 -36.80 21.92 -17.56
CA SER A 4 -35.39 22.15 -17.34
C SER A 4 -34.63 20.93 -17.80
N ASN A 5 -33.84 21.08 -18.86
CA ASN A 5 -32.84 20.10 -19.23
C ASN A 5 -31.78 20.11 -18.13
N GLN A 6 -31.94 19.21 -17.15
CA GLN A 6 -30.91 18.87 -16.17
C GLN A 6 -29.74 18.30 -16.97
N GLU A 7 -28.82 19.18 -17.33
CA GLU A 7 -27.44 18.81 -17.58
C GLU A 7 -26.99 17.99 -16.38
N GLY A 8 -26.80 16.69 -16.59
CA GLY A 8 -26.15 15.84 -15.62
C GLY A 8 -24.79 16.44 -15.33
N GLN A 9 -24.70 17.19 -14.22
CA GLN A 9 -23.45 17.54 -13.58
C GLN A 9 -22.80 16.22 -13.18
N GLY A 10 -22.06 15.61 -14.11
CA GLY A 10 -20.98 14.73 -13.74
C GLY A 10 -20.06 15.58 -12.88
N SER A 11 -20.11 15.39 -11.57
CA SER A 11 -19.15 16.00 -10.65
C SER A 11 -17.77 15.90 -11.29
N PRO A 12 -17.00 16.99 -11.40
CA PRO A 12 -15.63 16.88 -11.88
C PRO A 12 -14.98 15.88 -10.94
N ARG A 13 -14.62 14.68 -11.43
CA ARG A 13 -13.82 13.74 -10.65
C ARG A 13 -12.58 14.54 -10.28
N ALA A 14 -12.51 14.93 -9.01
CA ALA A 14 -11.47 15.82 -8.54
C ALA A 14 -10.16 15.05 -8.73
N GLY A 15 -9.43 15.39 -9.80
CA GLY A 15 -8.17 14.72 -10.08
C GLY A 15 -7.23 14.94 -8.90
N VAL A 16 -6.52 13.87 -8.53
CA VAL A 16 -5.54 13.88 -7.44
C VAL A 16 -4.29 14.57 -7.95
N ALA A 17 -3.60 15.32 -7.09
CA ALA A 17 -2.37 15.98 -7.49
C ALA A 17 -1.30 14.92 -7.81
N VAL A 18 -0.68 15.01 -8.98
CA VAL A 18 0.44 14.15 -9.39
C VAL A 18 1.53 14.04 -8.30
N PRO A 19 1.98 15.13 -7.64
CA PRO A 19 2.95 14.99 -6.57
C PRO A 19 2.46 14.15 -5.37
N GLU A 20 1.16 14.18 -5.04
CA GLU A 20 0.60 13.35 -3.97
C GLU A 20 0.61 11.87 -4.37
N VAL A 21 0.16 11.55 -5.57
CA VAL A 21 0.17 10.16 -6.08
C VAL A 21 1.58 9.60 -6.10
N LEU A 22 2.56 10.37 -6.61
CA LEU A 22 3.95 9.95 -6.66
C LEU A 22 4.57 9.78 -5.27
N ALA A 23 4.22 10.65 -4.31
CA ALA A 23 4.68 10.52 -2.93
C ALA A 23 4.11 9.25 -2.26
N ILE A 24 2.83 8.94 -2.51
CA ILE A 24 2.20 7.73 -1.98
C ILE A 24 2.83 6.47 -2.60
N VAL A 25 3.03 6.44 -3.92
CA VAL A 25 3.70 5.30 -4.58
C VAL A 25 5.13 5.14 -4.07
N SER A 26 5.86 6.25 -3.86
CA SER A 26 7.19 6.22 -3.24
C SER A 26 7.14 5.58 -1.85
N ALA A 27 6.16 5.92 -1.02
CA ALA A 27 6.01 5.36 0.32
C ALA A 27 5.70 3.85 0.26
N GLU A 28 4.84 3.43 -0.65
CA GLU A 28 4.51 2.01 -0.87
C GLU A 28 5.75 1.20 -1.27
N VAL A 29 6.56 1.73 -2.19
CA VAL A 29 7.79 1.07 -2.63
C VAL A 29 8.82 0.97 -1.49
N ARG A 30 8.91 1.97 -0.60
CA ARG A 30 9.75 1.88 0.61
C ARG A 30 9.26 0.80 1.56
N MET A 31 7.96 0.72 1.84
CA MET A 31 7.41 -0.35 2.68
C MET A 31 7.71 -1.75 2.14
N LEU A 32 7.66 -1.92 0.81
CA LEU A 32 8.08 -3.17 0.16
C LEU A 32 9.57 -3.45 0.34
N SER A 33 10.41 -2.41 0.26
CA SER A 33 11.85 -2.55 0.53
C SER A 33 12.12 -2.96 1.97
N ASP A 34 11.43 -2.36 2.92
CA ASP A 34 11.59 -2.66 4.35
C ASP A 34 11.16 -4.11 4.64
N THR A 35 10.01 -4.53 4.09
CA THR A 35 9.53 -5.92 4.20
C THR A 35 10.52 -6.92 3.58
N ALA A 36 11.14 -6.57 2.45
CA ALA A 36 12.18 -7.40 1.84
C ALA A 36 13.46 -7.45 2.69
N GLY A 37 13.80 -6.36 3.38
CA GLY A 37 14.89 -6.29 4.36
C GLY A 37 14.64 -7.20 5.56
N ASP A 38 13.44 -7.17 6.14
CA ASP A 38 13.06 -8.04 7.27
C ASP A 38 13.15 -9.53 6.88
N LEU A 39 12.75 -9.87 5.65
CA LEU A 39 12.92 -11.22 5.11
C LEU A 39 14.39 -11.59 4.96
N GLN A 40 15.25 -10.67 4.53
CA GLN A 40 16.68 -10.90 4.41
C GLN A 40 17.32 -11.20 5.77
N ASP A 41 16.94 -10.45 6.80
CA ASP A 41 17.42 -10.66 8.16
C ASP A 41 16.96 -12.02 8.72
N LEU A 42 15.69 -12.38 8.50
CA LEU A 42 15.16 -13.67 8.91
C LEU A 42 15.88 -14.84 8.22
N ILE A 43 16.09 -14.75 6.89
CA ILE A 43 16.81 -15.79 6.15
C ILE A 43 18.28 -15.82 6.57
N GLY A 44 18.91 -14.66 6.81
CA GLY A 44 20.27 -14.57 7.33
C GLY A 44 20.45 -15.28 8.66
N ASN A 45 19.50 -15.10 9.58
CA ASN A 45 19.46 -15.81 10.86
C ASN A 45 19.34 -17.33 10.69
N LEU A 46 18.51 -17.79 9.74
CA LEU A 46 18.36 -19.21 9.43
C LEU A 46 19.63 -19.83 8.80
N VAL A 47 20.35 -19.06 7.97
CA VAL A 47 21.65 -19.48 7.42
C VAL A 47 22.69 -19.63 8.54
N VAL A 48 22.79 -18.66 9.46
CA VAL A 48 23.70 -18.71 10.61
C VAL A 48 23.36 -19.87 11.55
N ALA A 49 22.08 -20.17 11.75
CA ALA A 49 21.61 -21.32 12.51
C ALA A 49 21.89 -22.67 11.83
N GLY A 50 22.46 -22.68 10.62
CA GLY A 50 22.81 -23.89 9.88
C GLY A 50 21.62 -24.60 9.23
N ALA A 51 20.43 -23.97 9.20
CA ALA A 51 19.24 -24.52 8.56
C ALA A 51 19.36 -24.56 7.03
N PHE A 52 20.20 -23.69 6.47
CA PHE A 52 20.54 -23.64 5.05
C PHE A 52 22.05 -23.69 4.86
N GLY A 53 22.52 -24.66 4.07
CA GLY A 53 23.94 -24.79 3.70
C GLY A 53 24.11 -24.77 2.20
N GLY A 54 25.05 -23.95 1.70
CA GLY A 54 25.46 -23.94 0.30
C GLY A 54 25.54 -22.54 -0.32
N SER A 55 26.30 -22.44 -1.41
CA SER A 55 26.47 -21.20 -2.21
C SER A 55 25.16 -20.67 -2.79
N GLN A 56 24.17 -21.54 -3.01
CA GLN A 56 22.86 -21.17 -3.52
C GLN A 56 22.06 -20.29 -2.55
N SER A 57 22.10 -20.58 -1.25
CA SER A 57 21.40 -19.78 -0.23
C SER A 57 22.03 -18.39 -0.10
N LEU A 58 23.35 -18.27 -0.22
CA LEU A 58 24.05 -16.98 -0.24
C LEU A 58 23.70 -16.15 -1.48
N TYR A 59 23.57 -16.80 -2.64
CA TYR A 59 23.15 -16.13 -3.87
C TYR A 59 21.72 -15.59 -3.78
N GLN A 60 20.83 -16.31 -3.11
CA GLN A 60 19.46 -15.86 -2.86
C GLN A 60 19.41 -14.65 -1.93
N LEU A 61 20.22 -14.64 -0.85
CA LEU A 61 20.38 -13.45 0.00
C LEU A 61 20.87 -12.23 -0.79
N GLN A 62 21.89 -12.43 -1.64
CA GLN A 62 22.41 -11.33 -2.45
C GLN A 62 21.37 -10.82 -3.47
N SER A 63 20.54 -11.71 -4.00
CA SER A 63 19.44 -11.32 -4.88
C SER A 63 18.37 -10.52 -4.14
N LEU A 64 18.12 -10.83 -2.87
CA LEU A 64 17.19 -10.10 -2.02
C LEU A 64 17.73 -8.72 -1.63
N ASP A 65 19.02 -8.61 -1.28
CA ASP A 65 19.69 -7.33 -1.04
C ASP A 65 19.59 -6.39 -2.26
N ARG A 66 19.83 -6.94 -3.47
CA ARG A 66 19.66 -6.19 -4.72
C ARG A 66 18.22 -5.74 -4.94
N LEU A 67 17.24 -6.55 -4.54
CA LEU A 67 15.83 -6.16 -4.61
C LEU A 67 15.54 -4.99 -3.68
N CYS A 68 16.00 -5.03 -2.42
CA CYS A 68 15.88 -3.93 -1.47
C CYS A 68 16.51 -2.64 -2.01
N GLN A 69 17.75 -2.72 -2.51
CA GLN A 69 18.43 -1.57 -3.12
C GLN A 69 17.66 -1.01 -4.32
N SER A 70 17.12 -1.88 -5.18
CA SER A 70 16.33 -1.45 -6.33
C SER A 70 15.02 -0.77 -5.92
N LEU A 71 14.33 -1.31 -4.92
CA LEU A 71 13.09 -0.72 -4.41
C LEU A 71 13.35 0.66 -3.81
N ASN A 72 14.37 0.79 -2.95
CA ASN A 72 14.76 2.09 -2.39
C ASN A 72 15.12 3.11 -3.48
N ALA A 73 15.91 2.71 -4.48
CA ALA A 73 16.26 3.61 -5.58
C ALA A 73 15.02 4.08 -6.38
N VAL A 74 14.05 3.19 -6.60
CA VAL A 74 12.79 3.54 -7.28
C VAL A 74 11.95 4.49 -6.41
N ALA A 75 11.85 4.24 -5.12
CA ALA A 75 11.16 5.15 -4.20
C ALA A 75 11.79 6.54 -4.21
N ASP A 76 13.11 6.64 -4.06
CA ASP A 76 13.82 7.91 -4.05
C ASP A 76 13.65 8.67 -5.37
N PHE A 77 13.67 7.96 -6.50
CA PHE A 77 13.35 8.55 -7.79
C PHE A 77 11.93 9.13 -7.83
N LEU A 78 10.93 8.37 -7.39
CA LEU A 78 9.53 8.82 -7.36
C LEU A 78 9.33 10.02 -6.44
N ALA A 79 9.94 10.02 -5.25
CA ALA A 79 9.95 11.17 -4.35
C ALA A 79 10.62 12.40 -4.97
N GLY A 80 11.73 12.20 -5.69
CA GLY A 80 12.40 13.25 -6.46
C GLY A 80 11.49 13.85 -7.52
N VAL A 81 10.80 13.02 -8.31
CA VAL A 81 9.84 13.47 -9.33
C VAL A 81 8.64 14.18 -8.68
N ALA A 82 8.13 13.68 -7.55
CA ALA A 82 7.06 14.35 -6.80
C ALA A 82 7.48 15.77 -6.38
N SER A 83 8.69 15.93 -5.85
CA SER A 83 9.20 17.22 -5.39
C SER A 83 9.38 18.26 -6.52
N GLY A 84 9.61 17.80 -7.75
CA GLY A 84 9.74 18.65 -8.95
C GLY A 84 8.44 18.85 -9.72
N SER A 85 7.35 18.19 -9.31
CA SER A 85 6.06 18.24 -10.01
C SER A 85 5.22 19.42 -9.54
N SER A 86 4.48 20.05 -10.46
CA SER A 86 3.52 21.10 -10.09
C SER A 86 2.32 20.50 -9.36
N VAL A 87 1.90 21.15 -8.28
CA VAL A 87 0.67 20.80 -7.52
C VAL A 87 -0.59 21.01 -8.35
N GLU A 88 -0.52 21.81 -9.42
CA GLU A 88 -1.63 22.04 -10.34
C GLU A 88 -1.87 20.85 -11.29
N TRP A 89 -0.91 19.92 -11.40
CA TRP A 89 -1.07 18.74 -12.24
C TRP A 89 -2.01 17.76 -11.58
N LYS A 90 -3.18 17.57 -12.18
CA LYS A 90 -4.21 16.64 -11.72
C LYS A 90 -4.27 15.42 -12.61
N VAL A 91 -4.34 14.25 -12.00
CA VAL A 91 -4.50 12.96 -12.69
C VAL A 91 -5.70 12.21 -12.12
N ASP A 92 -6.47 11.56 -13.00
CA ASP A 92 -7.51 10.61 -12.57
C ASP A 92 -6.87 9.25 -12.29
N VAL A 93 -6.73 8.92 -10.99
CA VAL A 93 -6.18 7.64 -10.54
C VAL A 93 -7.20 6.50 -10.53
N SER A 94 -8.48 6.76 -10.79
CA SER A 94 -9.56 5.76 -10.64
C SER A 94 -9.34 4.52 -11.50
N ASN A 95 -8.82 4.69 -12.71
CA ASN A 95 -8.52 3.56 -13.61
C ASN A 95 -7.26 2.80 -13.19
N ALA A 96 -6.25 3.51 -12.66
CA ALA A 96 -5.03 2.89 -12.16
C ALA A 96 -5.28 2.09 -10.87
N ALA A 97 -6.10 2.64 -9.96
CA ALA A 97 -6.49 2.00 -8.71
C ALA A 97 -7.22 0.66 -8.94
N ARG A 98 -8.05 0.57 -9.98
CA ARG A 98 -8.75 -0.68 -10.35
C ARG A 98 -7.83 -1.83 -10.78
N ALA A 99 -6.60 -1.54 -11.19
CA ALA A 99 -5.62 -2.57 -11.52
C ALA A 99 -4.96 -3.18 -10.27
N VAL A 100 -5.09 -2.52 -9.12
CA VAL A 100 -4.50 -2.95 -7.85
C VAL A 100 -5.45 -3.95 -7.19
N LYS A 101 -4.97 -5.20 -7.06
CA LYS A 101 -5.78 -6.32 -6.52
C LYS A 101 -5.81 -6.37 -5.00
N LEU A 102 -4.84 -5.75 -4.34
CA LEU A 102 -4.74 -5.67 -2.89
C LEU A 102 -5.50 -4.42 -2.43
N ALA A 103 -6.63 -4.63 -1.74
CA ALA A 103 -7.51 -3.54 -1.30
C ALA A 103 -6.76 -2.49 -0.48
N ASP A 104 -5.92 -2.93 0.47
CA ASP A 104 -5.13 -2.02 1.31
C ASP A 104 -4.14 -1.16 0.51
N VAL A 105 -3.57 -1.71 -0.56
CA VAL A 105 -2.65 -0.99 -1.46
C VAL A 105 -3.44 0.01 -2.29
N CYS A 106 -4.64 -0.36 -2.76
CA CYS A 106 -5.53 0.52 -3.49
C CYS A 106 -5.98 1.71 -2.62
N ASP A 107 -6.34 1.45 -1.35
CA ASP A 107 -6.78 2.47 -0.41
C ASP A 107 -5.66 3.45 -0.09
N ARG A 108 -4.44 2.96 0.19
CA ARG A 108 -3.27 3.83 0.35
C ARG A 108 -3.00 4.65 -0.90
N LEU A 109 -2.94 4.03 -2.08
CA LEU A 109 -2.69 4.69 -3.37
C LEU A 109 -3.73 5.75 -3.75
N THR A 110 -4.95 5.62 -3.27
CA THR A 110 -6.04 6.58 -3.48
C THR A 110 -6.16 7.62 -2.36
N GLY A 111 -5.30 7.55 -1.34
CA GLY A 111 -5.34 8.45 -0.19
C GLY A 111 -6.51 8.19 0.76
N ARG A 112 -7.19 7.04 0.63
CA ARG A 112 -8.18 6.56 1.60
C ARG A 112 -7.43 5.94 2.77
N THR A 113 -6.86 6.77 3.64
CA THR A 113 -6.40 6.30 4.95
C THR A 113 -7.62 5.74 5.68
N ALA A 114 -7.49 4.59 6.33
CA ALA A 114 -8.52 3.91 7.13
C ALA A 114 -8.96 4.68 8.40
N GLY A 115 -9.23 5.98 8.26
CA GLY A 115 -9.61 6.91 9.31
C GLY A 115 -10.75 7.86 8.90
N ASP A 116 -11.35 7.68 7.73
CA ASP A 116 -12.65 8.30 7.37
C ASP A 116 -13.80 7.29 7.44
N GLU A 117 -13.66 6.29 8.31
CA GLU A 117 -14.83 5.66 8.90
C GLU A 117 -15.31 6.61 9.99
N SER A 118 -16.30 7.43 9.63
CA SER A 118 -17.16 8.11 10.59
C SER A 118 -17.49 7.14 11.72
N SER A 119 -16.96 7.43 12.91
CA SER A 119 -17.56 7.24 14.23
C SER A 119 -18.94 6.55 14.16
N GLY A 120 -18.90 5.23 14.09
CA GLY A 120 -20.07 4.36 13.99
C GLY A 120 -19.79 3.16 14.86
N ASP A 121 -19.82 3.40 16.17
CA ASP A 121 -20.19 2.44 17.22
C ASP A 121 -20.07 0.95 16.84
N LEU A 122 -18.91 0.37 17.09
CA LEU A 122 -18.78 -1.06 17.35
C LEU A 122 -18.05 -1.23 18.69
N THR A 123 -18.71 -0.74 19.74
CA THR A 123 -18.46 -1.18 21.11
C THR A 123 -19.40 -2.33 21.44
N GLY A 124 -18.85 -3.48 21.83
CA GLY A 124 -19.58 -4.72 22.13
C GLY A 124 -19.76 -5.56 20.86
N GLU A 125 -19.17 -6.74 20.71
CA GLU A 125 -19.53 -7.93 21.47
C GLU A 125 -18.42 -8.98 21.28
N PHE A 126 -17.59 -9.18 22.30
CA PHE A 126 -16.57 -10.25 22.38
C PHE A 126 -16.90 -11.16 23.58
N ASP A 127 -18.18 -11.50 23.76
CA ASP A 127 -18.67 -12.36 24.86
C ASP A 127 -18.87 -13.84 24.47
N ASP A 128 -18.62 -14.22 23.21
CA ASP A 128 -18.96 -15.57 22.73
C ASP A 128 -17.90 -16.66 22.98
N PHE A 129 -16.85 -16.39 23.77
CA PHE A 129 -15.81 -17.39 24.06
C PHE A 129 -15.89 -18.02 25.48
N GLU A 130 -16.69 -17.46 26.39
CA GLU A 130 -16.87 -18.00 27.75
C GLU A 130 -17.99 -19.04 27.86
N ASN A 131 -18.77 -19.28 26.80
CA ASN A 131 -19.94 -20.15 26.83
C ASN A 131 -19.83 -21.46 26.04
N TRP A 132 -18.61 -22.00 25.81
CA TRP A 132 -18.41 -23.25 25.06
C TRP A 132 -17.61 -24.32 25.81
N PRO A 133 -18.11 -25.57 26.01
CA PRO A 133 -19.48 -26.06 25.87
C PRO A 133 -20.11 -26.50 27.21
N MET A 134 -21.31 -26.00 27.49
CA MET A 134 -22.32 -26.70 28.28
C MET A 134 -23.23 -27.45 27.30
N THR A 135 -23.21 -28.78 27.32
CA THR A 135 -24.41 -29.64 27.26
C THR A 135 -24.00 -31.11 27.34
N GLY A 136 -24.60 -31.81 28.29
CA GLY A 136 -24.71 -33.28 28.33
C GLY A 136 -23.86 -33.94 29.40
#